data_AF-A0A3D3L654-F1
#
_entry.id   AF-A0A3D3L654-F1
#
_cell.length_a   1.000
_cell.length_b   1.000
_cell.length_c   1.000
_cell.angle_alpha   90.00
_cell.angle_beta   90.00
_cell.angle_gamma   90.00
#
_symmetry.space_group_name_H-M   'P 1'
#
loop_
_entity.id
_entity.type
_entity.pdbx_description
1 polymer ?
#
loop_
_entity_poly.entity_id
_entity_poly.type
_entity_poly.pdbx_seq_one_letter_code
_entity_poly.pdbx_strand_id
1 'polypeptide(L)'
;MDYSSIITSKRARLDLLGELMGQPGFFDDPKKAGELTREHRQLTGLLSDWDALQKLRTEFEESQTLARGEDDEFAAMVRQELPLLEQKIAELE
;
A
#
# COMPACT_ATOMS: atom_id res chain seq x y z
N MET A 1 9.02 11.88 -1.60
CA MET A 1 8.02 12.43 -2.53
C MET A 1 6.65 12.22 -1.92
N ASP A 2 5.73 13.20 -2.02
CA ASP A 2 4.35 13.02 -1.60
C ASP A 2 3.54 12.41 -2.76
N TYR A 3 3.20 11.12 -2.63
CA TYR A 3 2.40 10.39 -3.61
C TYR A 3 0.90 10.41 -3.27
N SER A 4 0.48 11.08 -2.20
CA SER A 4 -0.90 11.02 -1.69
C SER A 4 -1.92 11.43 -2.76
N SER A 5 -1.63 12.50 -3.50
CA SER A 5 -2.53 13.00 -4.57
C SER A 5 -2.74 11.96 -5.68
N ILE A 6 -1.66 11.33 -6.17
CA ILE A 6 -1.76 10.35 -7.25
C ILE A 6 -2.41 9.03 -6.76
N ILE A 7 -2.17 8.66 -5.51
CA ILE A 7 -2.84 7.51 -4.88
C ILE A 7 -4.34 7.74 -4.76
N THR A 8 -4.78 8.93 -4.35
CA THR A 8 -6.22 9.28 -4.33
C THR A 8 -6.85 9.12 -5.70
N SER A 9 -6.21 9.63 -6.77
CA SER A 9 -6.72 9.45 -8.13
C SER A 9 -6.76 7.98 -8.56
N LYS A 10 -5.76 7.17 -8.17
CA LYS A 10 -5.71 5.73 -8.47
C LYS A 10 -6.78 4.94 -7.74
N ARG A 11 -7.09 5.27 -6.49
CA ARG A 11 -8.21 4.68 -5.74
C ARG A 11 -9.54 4.96 -6.41
N ALA A 12 -9.79 6.23 -6.77
CA ALA A 12 -11.01 6.59 -7.51
C ALA A 12 -11.12 5.86 -8.87
N ARG A 13 -9.99 5.64 -9.56
CA ARG A 13 -9.97 4.84 -10.79
C ARG A 13 -10.28 3.36 -10.53
N LEU A 14 -9.71 2.78 -9.47
CA LEU A 14 -9.99 1.39 -9.09
C LEU A 14 -11.49 1.19 -8.80
N ASP A 15 -12.11 2.09 -8.04
CA ASP A 15 -13.53 2.04 -7.72
C ASP A 15 -14.39 2.08 -9.00
N LEU A 16 -14.09 3.02 -9.90
CA LEU A 16 -14.77 3.13 -11.19
C LEU A 16 -14.63 1.85 -12.03
N LEU A 17 -13.45 1.22 -12.05
CA LEU A 17 -13.26 -0.04 -12.75
C LEU A 17 -14.11 -1.16 -12.14
N GLY A 18 -14.20 -1.22 -10.81
CA GLY A 18 -15.09 -2.15 -10.12
C GLY A 18 -16.56 -1.96 -10.48
N GLU A 19 -17.02 -0.72 -10.54
CA GLU A 19 -18.38 -0.38 -10.99
C GLU A 19 -18.63 -0.82 -12.44
N LEU A 20 -17.71 -0.52 -13.36
CA LEU A 20 -17.80 -0.92 -14.78
C LEU A 20 -17.85 -2.44 -14.94
N MET A 21 -17.03 -3.17 -14.20
CA MET A 21 -16.98 -4.64 -14.21
C MET A 21 -18.29 -5.27 -13.72
N GLY A 22 -19.06 -4.57 -12.89
CA GLY A 22 -20.37 -5.01 -12.40
C GLY A 22 -21.53 -4.73 -13.35
N GLN A 23 -21.32 -3.99 -14.45
CA GLN A 23 -22.40 -3.63 -15.38
C GLN A 23 -22.83 -4.82 -16.26
N PRO A 24 -24.13 -4.97 -16.54
CA PRO A 24 -24.59 -5.91 -17.56
C PRO A 24 -23.92 -5.64 -18.91
N GLY A 25 -23.52 -6.70 -19.61
CA GLY A 25 -22.85 -6.59 -20.92
C GLY A 25 -21.38 -6.18 -20.85
N PHE A 26 -20.76 -6.09 -19.66
CA PHE A 26 -19.33 -5.79 -19.53
C PHE A 26 -18.44 -6.73 -20.36
N PHE A 27 -18.81 -8.01 -20.44
CA PHE A 27 -18.09 -9.03 -21.19
C PHE A 27 -18.51 -9.15 -22.68
N ASP A 28 -19.41 -8.29 -23.16
CA ASP A 28 -19.86 -8.31 -24.56
C ASP A 28 -18.74 -7.91 -25.54
N ASP A 29 -17.76 -7.13 -25.07
CA ASP A 29 -16.48 -6.89 -25.75
C ASP A 29 -15.34 -7.52 -24.94
N PRO A 30 -14.93 -8.77 -25.28
CA PRO A 30 -13.90 -9.50 -24.54
C PRO A 30 -12.55 -8.79 -24.51
N LYS A 31 -12.21 -8.03 -25.55
CA LYS A 31 -10.94 -7.31 -25.63
C LYS A 31 -10.93 -6.18 -24.60
N LYS A 32 -11.97 -5.33 -24.63
CA LYS A 32 -12.13 -4.22 -23.69
C LYS A 32 -12.26 -4.71 -22.25
N ALA A 33 -13.05 -5.76 -22.02
CA ALA A 33 -13.20 -6.38 -20.70
C ALA A 33 -11.85 -6.87 -20.14
N GLY A 34 -11.03 -7.50 -21.00
CA GLY A 34 -9.69 -7.96 -20.64
C GLY A 34 -8.74 -6.83 -20.27
N GLU A 35 -8.76 -5.72 -21.01
CA GLU A 35 -7.97 -4.52 -20.72
C GLU A 35 -8.34 -3.90 -19.36
N LEU A 36 -9.64 -3.67 -19.12
CA LEU A 36 -10.14 -3.07 -17.87
C LEU A 36 -9.91 -3.98 -16.65
N THR A 37 -10.06 -5.30 -16.81
CA THR A 37 -9.78 -6.26 -15.73
C THR A 37 -8.29 -6.29 -15.38
N ARG A 38 -7.41 -6.18 -16.37
CA ARG A 38 -5.96 -6.10 -16.15
C ARG A 38 -5.60 -4.80 -15.44
N GLU A 39 -6.18 -3.68 -15.85
CA GLU A 39 -5.98 -2.39 -15.19
C GLU A 39 -6.43 -2.45 -13.72
N HIS A 40 -7.62 -3.00 -13.44
CA HIS A 40 -8.11 -3.18 -12.09
C HIS A 40 -7.12 -3.97 -11.24
N ARG A 41 -6.65 -5.14 -11.72
CA ARG A 41 -5.68 -5.97 -11.01
C ARG A 41 -4.37 -5.22 -10.73
N GLN A 42 -3.86 -4.47 -11.70
CA GLN A 42 -2.63 -3.69 -11.53
C GLN A 42 -2.79 -2.60 -10.47
N LEU A 43 -3.92 -1.88 -10.49
CA LEU A 43 -4.22 -0.85 -9.49
C LEU A 43 -4.44 -1.46 -8.11
N THR A 44 -5.09 -2.62 -8.00
CA THR A 44 -5.24 -3.34 -6.72
C THR A 44 -3.87 -3.67 -6.12
N GLY A 45 -2.94 -4.22 -6.91
CA GLY A 45 -1.59 -4.53 -6.44
C GLY A 45 -0.84 -3.28 -5.96
N LEU A 46 -0.80 -2.24 -6.80
CA LEU A 46 -0.13 -0.98 -6.46
C LEU A 46 -0.69 -0.35 -5.18
N LEU A 47 -2.02 -0.32 -5.03
CA LEU A 47 -2.65 0.25 -3.84
C LEU A 47 -2.43 -0.60 -2.59
N SER A 48 -2.35 -1.93 -2.74
CA SER A 48 -1.96 -2.83 -1.66
C SER A 48 -0.53 -2.58 -1.19
N ASP A 49 0.41 -2.42 -2.10
CA ASP A 49 1.82 -2.12 -1.79
C ASP A 49 1.94 -0.75 -1.10
N TRP A 50 1.19 0.24 -1.59
CA TRP A 50 1.10 1.54 -0.94
C TRP A 50 0.58 1.46 0.49
N ASP A 51 -0.52 0.73 0.72
CA ASP A 51 -1.10 0.57 2.05
C ASP A 51 -0.14 -0.17 3.00
N ALA A 52 0.61 -1.16 2.49
CA ALA A 52 1.65 -1.85 3.24
C ALA A 52 2.81 -0.90 3.62
N LEU A 53 3.27 -0.09 2.67
CA LEU A 53 4.30 0.92 2.91
C LEU A 53 3.86 1.94 3.99
N GLN A 54 2.63 2.45 3.91
CA GLN A 54 2.13 3.40 4.92
C GLN A 54 2.08 2.77 6.31
N LYS A 55 1.63 1.51 6.42
CA LYS A 55 1.62 0.79 7.69
C LYS A 55 3.03 0.61 8.25
N LEU A 56 3.98 0.18 7.43
CA LEU A 56 5.38 0.03 7.85
C LEU A 56 6.00 1.34 8.30
N ARG A 57 5.68 2.46 7.63
CA ARG A 57 6.13 3.79 8.06
C ARG A 57 5.55 4.19 9.42
N THR A 58 4.25 3.98 9.64
CA THR A 58 3.63 4.20 10.96
C THR A 58 4.26 3.33 12.04
N GLU A 59 4.42 2.03 11.77
CA GLU A 59 5.07 1.08 12.68
C GLU A 59 6.50 1.52 13.01
N PHE A 60 7.27 1.95 12.01
CA PHE A 60 8.62 2.44 12.20
C PHE A 60 8.66 3.71 13.08
N GLU A 61 7.76 4.68 12.87
CA GLU A 61 7.66 5.87 13.71
C GLU A 61 7.28 5.53 15.17
N GLU A 62 6.35 4.61 15.36
CA GLU A 62 5.95 4.09 16.67
C GLU A 62 7.12 3.36 17.36
N SER A 63 7.80 2.45 16.65
CA SER A 63 8.98 1.73 17.13
C SER A 63 10.13 2.69 17.45
N GLN A 64 10.33 3.76 16.69
CA GLN A 64 11.33 4.79 17.03
C GLN A 64 11.01 5.49 18.34
N THR A 65 9.72 5.72 18.62
CA THR A 65 9.28 6.31 19.88
C THR A 65 9.51 5.34 21.04
N LEU A 66 9.16 4.07 20.88
CA LEU A 66 9.37 3.02 21.90
C LEU A 66 10.86 2.77 22.17
N ALA A 67 11.71 2.83 21.15
CA ALA A 67 13.17 2.72 21.26
C ALA A 67 13.83 3.82 22.10
N ARG A 68 13.10 4.89 22.44
CA ARG A 68 13.55 6.01 23.28
C ARG A 68 12.90 6.00 24.67
N GLY A 69 12.11 4.98 25.00
CA GLY A 69 11.44 4.83 26.29
C GLY A 69 12.39 4.58 27.46
N GLU A 70 11.85 4.62 28.67
CA GLU A 70 12.59 4.51 29.93
C GLU A 70 12.95 3.05 30.30
N ASP A 71 12.32 2.06 29.68
CA ASP A 71 12.65 0.65 29.84
C ASP A 71 13.81 0.29 28.90
N ASP A 72 15.03 0.26 29.42
CA ASP A 72 16.26 0.03 28.65
C ASP A 72 16.31 -1.35 27.97
N GLU A 73 15.76 -2.38 28.60
CA GLU A 73 15.76 -3.75 28.07
C GLU A 73 14.79 -3.85 26.89
N PHE A 74 13.57 -3.33 27.06
CA PHE A 74 12.58 -3.26 26.01
C PHE A 74 13.02 -2.34 24.85
N ALA A 75 13.57 -1.17 25.16
CA ALA A 75 14.07 -0.23 24.16
C ALA A 75 15.25 -0.82 23.36
N ALA A 76 16.13 -1.59 24.00
CA ALA A 76 17.22 -2.29 23.31
C ALA A 76 16.69 -3.34 22.32
N MET A 77 15.63 -4.06 22.67
CA MET A 77 14.98 -5.02 21.77
C MET A 77 14.38 -4.33 20.54
N VAL A 78 13.59 -3.27 20.74
CA VAL A 78 12.96 -2.51 19.63
C VAL A 78 14.02 -1.91 18.70
N ARG A 79 15.14 -1.42 19.24
CA ARG A 79 16.27 -0.90 18.44
C ARG A 79 16.87 -1.95 17.49
N GLN A 80 16.79 -3.23 17.81
CA GLN A 80 17.28 -4.31 16.93
C GLN A 80 16.33 -4.60 15.78
N GLU A 81 15.04 -4.28 15.92
CA GLU A 81 14.01 -4.52 14.90
C GLU A 81 13.88 -3.36 13.90
N LEU A 82 14.23 -2.14 14.31
CA LEU A 82 14.18 -0.94 13.46
C LEU A 82 14.89 -1.11 12.10
N PRO A 83 16.10 -1.68 11.98
CA PRO A 83 16.75 -1.89 10.68
C PRO A 83 15.98 -2.82 9.73
N LEU A 84 15.28 -3.82 10.27
CA LEU A 84 14.46 -4.72 9.47
C LEU A 84 13.21 -4.01 8.93
N LEU A 85 12.60 -3.15 9.74
CA LEU A 85 11.48 -2.31 9.30
C LEU A 85 11.93 -1.30 8.23
N GLU A 86 13.08 -0.66 8.43
CA GLU A 86 13.67 0.26 7.44
C GLU A 86 13.95 -0.45 6.11
N GLN A 87 14.50 -1.67 6.14
CA GLN A 87 14.71 -2.46 4.94
C GLN A 87 13.39 -2.76 4.20
N LYS A 88 12.35 -3.19 4.91
CA LYS A 88 11.04 -3.47 4.31
C LYS A 88 10.40 -2.23 3.69
N ILE A 89 10.59 -1.07 4.30
CA ILE A 89 10.15 0.22 3.76
C ILE A 89 10.88 0.49 2.45
N ALA A 90 12.21 0.34 2.42
CA ALA A 90 13.02 0.58 1.23
C ALA A 90 12.70 -0.38 0.06
N GLU A 91 12.23 -1.60 0.34
CA GLU A 91 11.79 -2.55 -0.68
C GLU A 91 10.47 -2.15 -1.37
N LEU A 92 9.67 -1.27 -0.75
CA LEU A 92 8.35 -0.83 -1.24
C LEU A 92 8.29 0.64 -1.70
N GLU A 93 9.36 1.42 -1.52
CA GLU A 93 9.48 2.84 -1.95
C GLU A 93 9.98 3.02 -3.38
#